data_AF-A0A1F6TV31-F1
#
_entry.id   AF-A0A1F6TV31-F1
#
_cell.length_a   1.000
_cell.length_b   1.000
_cell.length_c   1.000
_cell.angle_alpha   90.00
_cell.angle_beta   90.00
_cell.angle_gamma   90.00
#
_symmetry.space_group_name_H-M   'P 1'
#
loop_
_entity.id
_entity.type
_entity.pdbx_description
1 polymer ?
#
loop_
_entity_poly.entity_id
_entity_poly.type
_entity_poly.pdbx_seq_one_letter_code
_entity_poly.pdbx_strand_id
1 'polypeptide(L)'
;MSIYLKYCPRCAKANPANATRCKCGYNFETEKTGTQSANVLIQEEELYAEYLKARLAQAEEKLSVARSALAADRHNPRLAAEAVSAEQVASALRAEFAVQNGKLAAVKRLRAETGGGNAKPDEVFRAIQAARAKTALGAGAAGGPIKSGKTANTKKCPHCTADVAPSLERCRCGYEFAGGGPDLPPLTLGGGERALPHGGRAAKHR
;
A
#
# COMPACT_ATOMS: atom_id res chain seq x y z
N MET A 1 0.38 11.53 -20.38
CA MET A 1 0.31 12.23 -19.07
C MET A 1 0.46 13.73 -19.29
N SER A 2 -0.50 14.55 -18.83
CA SER A 2 -0.31 16.01 -18.81
C SER A 2 0.35 16.40 -17.49
N ILE A 3 1.37 17.25 -17.51
CA ILE A 3 2.05 17.75 -16.30
C ILE A 3 1.16 18.67 -15.44
N TYR A 4 0.02 19.13 -15.96
CA TYR A 4 -0.86 20.10 -15.32
C TYR A 4 -1.99 19.45 -14.50
N LEU A 5 -2.23 18.15 -14.70
CA LEU A 5 -3.35 17.43 -14.09
C LEU A 5 -2.88 16.11 -13.51
N LYS A 6 -3.47 15.75 -12.36
CA LYS A 6 -3.33 14.44 -11.73
C LYS A 6 -4.69 13.82 -11.47
N TYR A 7 -4.77 12.51 -11.58
CA TYR A 7 -6.00 11.77 -11.34
C TYR A 7 -6.06 11.31 -9.89
N CYS A 8 -7.23 11.46 -9.26
CA CYS A 8 -7.44 10.95 -7.92
C CYS A 8 -7.46 9.41 -7.92
N PRO A 9 -6.61 8.72 -7.17
CA PRO A 9 -6.60 7.25 -7.16
C PRO A 9 -7.88 6.65 -6.56
N ARG A 10 -8.62 7.42 -5.77
CA ARG A 10 -9.87 6.97 -5.14
C ARG A 10 -11.11 7.13 -6.03
N CYS A 11 -11.19 8.18 -6.85
CA CYS A 11 -12.40 8.47 -7.64
C CYS A 11 -12.15 8.79 -9.12
N ALA A 12 -10.91 8.63 -9.59
CA ALA A 12 -10.46 8.88 -10.95
C ALA A 12 -10.73 10.29 -11.52
N LYS A 13 -11.17 11.24 -10.68
CA LYS A 13 -11.41 12.62 -11.13
C LYS A 13 -10.08 13.33 -11.41
N ALA A 14 -10.02 14.11 -12.49
CA ALA A 14 -8.89 14.98 -12.77
C ALA A 14 -8.85 16.16 -11.77
N ASN A 15 -7.66 16.45 -11.25
CA ASN A 15 -7.40 17.57 -10.35
C ASN A 15 -6.16 18.33 -10.85
N PRO A 16 -6.04 19.64 -10.54
CA PRO A 16 -4.81 20.38 -10.76
C PRO A 16 -3.59 19.67 -10.15
N ALA A 17 -2.43 19.74 -10.81
CA ALA A 17 -1.19 19.10 -10.33
C ALA A 17 -0.83 19.51 -8.88
N ASN A 18 -1.08 20.77 -8.52
CA ASN A 18 -0.84 21.34 -7.20
C ASN A 18 -1.98 21.11 -6.18
N ALA A 19 -3.08 20.43 -6.54
CA ALA A 19 -4.19 20.21 -5.61
C ALA A 19 -3.77 19.32 -4.43
N THR A 20 -3.98 19.78 -3.19
CA THR A 20 -3.64 19.00 -1.98
C THR A 20 -4.74 18.01 -1.63
N ARG A 21 -5.99 18.24 -2.05
CA ARG A 21 -7.14 17.35 -1.78
C ARG A 21 -8.08 17.27 -2.98
N CYS A 22 -8.63 16.08 -3.23
CA CYS A 22 -9.69 15.87 -4.21
C CYS A 22 -11.07 16.16 -3.59
N LYS A 23 -12.05 16.58 -4.42
CA LYS A 23 -13.45 16.76 -3.99
C LYS A 23 -14.07 15.52 -3.33
N CYS A 24 -13.59 14.31 -3.64
CA CYS A 24 -14.04 13.09 -2.97
C CYS A 24 -13.47 12.89 -1.55
N GLY A 25 -12.63 13.81 -1.08
CA GLY A 25 -11.99 13.77 0.24
C GLY A 25 -10.61 13.08 0.28
N TYR A 26 -10.09 12.57 -0.85
CA TYR A 26 -8.74 12.00 -0.89
C TYR A 26 -7.66 13.09 -0.73
N ASN A 27 -6.71 12.91 0.18
CA ASN A 27 -5.59 13.82 0.40
C ASN A 27 -4.37 13.35 -0.43
N PHE A 28 -3.81 14.23 -1.25
CA PHE A 28 -2.63 13.95 -2.07
C PHE A 28 -1.31 14.17 -1.31
N GLU A 29 -1.35 14.78 -0.13
CA GLU A 29 -0.16 15.00 0.70
C GLU A 29 0.21 13.78 1.55
N THR A 30 -0.71 12.82 1.76
CA THR A 30 -0.38 11.58 2.48
C THR A 30 0.57 10.67 1.70
N GLU A 31 0.70 10.85 0.38
CA GLU A 31 1.77 10.21 -0.41
C GLU A 31 3.09 10.98 -0.32
N LYS A 32 3.05 12.25 0.11
CA LYS A 32 4.24 13.07 0.38
C LYS A 32 4.73 12.97 1.83
N THR A 33 3.95 12.39 2.73
CA THR A 33 4.35 12.25 4.15
C THR A 33 5.42 11.15 4.31
N GLY A 34 6.68 11.53 4.10
CA GLY A 34 7.87 11.14 4.88
C GLY A 34 8.32 9.68 4.95
N THR A 35 7.43 8.73 5.24
CA THR A 35 7.79 7.32 5.53
C THR A 35 7.86 6.45 4.29
N GLN A 36 6.97 6.63 3.30
CA GLN A 36 7.14 5.99 1.99
C GLN A 36 8.39 6.54 1.29
N SER A 37 8.64 7.85 1.37
CA SER A 37 9.86 8.45 0.82
C SER A 37 11.13 7.95 1.53
N ALA A 38 11.13 7.80 2.86
CA ALA A 38 12.30 7.28 3.58
C ALA A 38 12.61 5.82 3.24
N ASN A 39 11.58 4.98 3.05
CA ASN A 39 11.77 3.59 2.64
C ASN A 39 12.32 3.48 1.22
N VAL A 40 11.80 4.31 0.29
CA VAL A 40 12.30 4.36 -1.09
C VAL A 40 13.75 4.84 -1.12
N LEU A 41 14.10 5.89 -0.36
CA LEU A 41 15.48 6.36 -0.26
C LEU A 41 16.41 5.29 0.32
N ILE A 42 16.00 4.55 1.34
CA ILE A 42 16.82 3.44 1.88
C ILE A 42 17.04 2.36 0.82
N GLN A 43 15.99 2.00 0.06
CA GLN A 43 16.09 1.00 -1.01
C GLN A 43 17.01 1.47 -2.15
N GLU A 44 16.94 2.74 -2.53
CA GLU A 44 17.82 3.34 -3.53
C GLU A 44 19.29 3.33 -3.07
N GLU A 45 19.54 3.72 -1.82
CA GLU A 45 20.88 3.71 -1.23
C GLU A 45 21.44 2.28 -1.07
N GLU A 46 20.58 1.29 -0.77
CA GLU A 46 20.92 -0.14 -0.75
C GLU A 46 21.30 -0.64 -2.15
N LEU A 47 20.48 -0.33 -3.15
CA LEU A 47 20.74 -0.72 -4.53
C LEU A 47 22.08 -0.14 -5.03
N TYR A 48 22.36 1.13 -4.69
CA TYR A 48 23.64 1.75 -5.04
C TYR A 48 24.82 1.12 -4.29
N ALA A 49 24.64 0.72 -3.03
CA ALA A 49 25.67 -0.01 -2.27
C ALA A 49 25.97 -1.39 -2.90
N GLU A 50 24.96 -2.13 -3.36
CA GLU A 50 25.14 -3.40 -4.07
C GLU A 50 25.90 -3.22 -5.39
N TYR A 51 25.57 -2.16 -6.14
CA TYR A 51 26.31 -1.80 -7.34
C TYR A 51 27.79 -1.52 -7.06
N LEU A 52 28.10 -0.70 -6.05
CA LEU A 52 29.48 -0.40 -5.67
C LEU A 52 30.22 -1.65 -5.19
N LYS A 53 29.54 -2.55 -4.47
CA LYS A 53 30.11 -3.84 -4.05
C LYS A 53 30.52 -4.70 -5.25
N ALA A 54 29.65 -4.80 -6.27
CA ALA A 54 29.95 -5.55 -7.48
C ALA A 54 31.13 -4.94 -8.25
N ARG A 55 31.17 -3.60 -8.36
CA ARG A 55 32.30 -2.88 -8.98
C ARG A 55 33.60 -3.08 -8.23
N LEU A 56 33.56 -3.03 -6.89
CA LEU A 56 34.73 -3.27 -6.06
C LEU A 56 35.28 -4.68 -6.29
N ALA A 57 34.42 -5.71 -6.29
CA ALA A 57 34.85 -7.08 -6.58
C ALA A 57 35.55 -7.21 -7.95
N GLN A 58 35.02 -6.55 -8.99
CA GLN A 58 35.67 -6.52 -10.30
C GLN A 58 37.04 -5.82 -10.28
N ALA A 59 37.16 -4.72 -9.53
CA ALA A 59 38.42 -4.00 -9.41
C ALA A 59 39.46 -4.78 -8.59
N GLU A 60 39.04 -5.50 -7.56
CA GLU A 60 39.91 -6.36 -6.76
C GLU A 60 40.42 -7.55 -7.56
N GLU A 61 39.57 -8.15 -8.40
CA GLU A 61 39.99 -9.21 -9.32
C GLU A 61 41.03 -8.68 -10.32
N LYS A 62 40.77 -7.51 -10.93
CA LYS A 62 41.75 -6.86 -11.83
C LYS A 62 43.08 -6.57 -11.14
N LEU A 63 43.04 -6.09 -9.89
CA LEU A 63 44.23 -5.86 -9.09
C LEU A 63 44.98 -7.18 -8.81
N SER A 64 44.26 -8.25 -8.50
CA SER A 64 44.84 -9.59 -8.29
C SER A 64 45.58 -10.07 -9.54
N VAL A 65 44.93 -9.97 -10.71
CA VAL A 65 45.52 -10.34 -12.01
C VAL A 65 46.73 -9.47 -12.36
N ALA A 66 46.64 -8.14 -12.19
CA ALA A 66 47.76 -7.25 -12.48
C ALA A 66 48.97 -7.52 -11.56
N ARG A 67 48.72 -7.83 -10.28
CA ARG A 67 49.76 -8.21 -9.32
C ARG A 67 50.40 -9.55 -9.67
N SER A 68 49.62 -10.55 -10.09
CA SER A 68 50.19 -11.85 -10.50
C SER A 68 51.01 -11.74 -11.79
N ALA A 69 50.55 -10.94 -12.75
CA ALA A 69 51.31 -10.66 -13.97
C ALA A 69 52.64 -9.95 -13.67
N LEU A 70 52.64 -8.91 -12.84
CA LEU A 70 53.88 -8.25 -12.40
C LEU A 70 54.77 -9.18 -11.59
N ALA A 71 54.21 -10.08 -10.78
CA ALA A 71 55.01 -11.05 -10.03
C ALA A 71 55.74 -12.04 -10.95
N ALA A 72 55.14 -12.40 -12.09
CA ALA A 72 55.74 -13.25 -13.11
C ALA A 72 56.87 -12.54 -13.88
N ASP A 73 56.77 -11.22 -14.07
CA ASP A 73 57.80 -10.40 -14.73
C ASP A 73 57.99 -9.06 -14.01
N ARG A 74 58.82 -9.09 -12.95
CA ARG A 74 58.97 -7.97 -12.00
C ARG A 74 59.65 -6.74 -12.55
N HIS A 75 60.40 -6.87 -13.65
CA HIS A 75 61.16 -5.77 -14.24
C HIS A 75 60.42 -5.09 -15.39
N ASN A 76 59.21 -5.55 -15.71
CA ASN A 76 58.41 -4.99 -16.79
C ASN A 76 57.71 -3.68 -16.37
N PRO A 77 58.13 -2.51 -16.89
CA PRO A 77 57.57 -1.23 -16.47
C PRO A 77 56.09 -1.07 -16.81
N ARG A 78 55.61 -1.76 -17.86
CA ARG A 78 54.20 -1.71 -18.26
C ARG A 78 53.30 -2.44 -17.26
N LEU A 79 53.71 -3.64 -16.82
CA LEU A 79 52.97 -4.40 -15.80
C LEU A 79 53.02 -3.69 -14.44
N ALA A 80 54.13 -3.01 -14.13
CA ALA A 80 54.24 -2.21 -12.93
C ALA A 80 53.24 -1.04 -12.94
N ALA A 81 53.15 -0.30 -14.05
CA ALA A 81 52.19 0.77 -14.22
C ALA A 81 50.73 0.25 -14.15
N GLU A 82 50.45 -0.90 -14.76
CA GLU A 82 49.13 -1.52 -14.74
C GLU A 82 48.71 -1.90 -13.31
N ALA A 83 49.60 -2.53 -12.53
CA ALA A 83 49.34 -2.89 -11.15
C ALA A 83 49.06 -1.66 -10.25
N VAL A 84 49.84 -0.58 -10.43
CA VAL A 84 49.62 0.69 -9.72
C VAL A 84 48.26 1.29 -10.09
N SER A 85 47.91 1.31 -11.37
CA SER A 85 46.61 1.85 -11.83
C SER A 85 45.43 1.03 -11.30
N ALA A 86 45.55 -0.30 -11.29
CA ALA A 86 44.52 -1.18 -10.74
C ALA A 86 44.37 -0.98 -9.22
N GLU A 87 45.47 -0.71 -8.51
CA GLU A 87 45.45 -0.43 -7.08
C GLU A 87 44.78 0.90 -6.76
N GLN A 88 45.04 1.94 -7.57
CA GLN A 88 44.36 3.23 -7.44
C GLN A 88 42.85 3.09 -7.67
N VAL A 89 42.43 2.33 -8.69
CA VAL A 89 41.00 2.09 -8.94
C VAL A 89 40.35 1.30 -7.79
N ALA A 90 40.99 0.23 -7.32
CA ALA A 90 40.45 -0.57 -6.22
C ALA A 90 40.39 0.24 -4.90
N SER A 91 41.42 1.04 -4.58
CA SER A 91 41.42 1.89 -3.39
C SER A 91 40.37 3.00 -3.44
N ALA A 92 40.16 3.65 -4.59
CA ALA A 92 39.09 4.62 -4.78
C ALA A 92 37.71 3.99 -4.56
N LEU A 93 37.44 2.82 -5.17
CA LEU A 93 36.17 2.11 -5.00
C LEU A 93 35.95 1.62 -3.56
N ARG A 94 37.01 1.20 -2.85
CA ARG A 94 36.90 0.87 -1.41
C ARG A 94 36.48 2.08 -0.58
N ALA A 95 37.07 3.24 -0.85
CA ALA A 95 36.72 4.48 -0.15
C ALA A 95 35.26 4.89 -0.44
N GLU A 96 34.84 4.86 -1.70
CA GLU A 96 33.45 5.14 -2.09
C GLU A 96 32.46 4.19 -1.43
N PHE A 97 32.74 2.88 -1.44
CA PHE A 97 31.89 1.88 -0.81
C PHE A 97 31.80 2.07 0.71
N ALA A 98 32.90 2.44 1.37
CA ALA A 98 32.91 2.73 2.81
C ALA A 98 32.03 3.95 3.14
N VAL A 99 32.15 5.03 2.36
CA VAL A 99 31.30 6.22 2.50
C VAL A 99 29.83 5.87 2.30
N GLN A 100 29.51 5.10 1.25
CA GLN A 100 28.14 4.71 0.93
C GLN A 100 27.51 3.87 2.04
N ASN A 101 28.23 2.88 2.58
CA ASN A 101 27.76 2.09 3.71
C ASN A 101 27.60 2.93 4.98
N GLY A 102 28.47 3.93 5.19
CA GLY A 102 28.35 4.88 6.28
C GLY A 102 27.03 5.68 6.20
N LYS A 103 26.68 6.18 5.01
CA LYS A 103 25.40 6.87 4.76
C LYS A 103 24.22 5.95 5.03
N LEU A 104 24.24 4.73 4.48
CA LEU A 104 23.16 3.78 4.65
C LEU A 104 22.94 3.41 6.13
N ALA A 105 24.03 3.20 6.88
CA ALA A 105 23.97 2.96 8.32
C ALA A 105 23.42 4.18 9.09
N ALA A 106 23.76 5.40 8.70
CA ALA A 106 23.20 6.62 9.30
C ALA A 106 21.69 6.73 9.03
N VAL A 107 21.24 6.55 7.79
CA VAL A 107 19.81 6.62 7.43
C VAL A 107 19.00 5.52 8.14
N LYS A 108 19.52 4.29 8.22
CA LYS A 108 18.87 3.19 8.95
C LYS A 108 18.75 3.49 10.44
N ARG A 109 19.77 4.09 11.06
CA ARG A 109 19.72 4.53 12.48
C ARG A 109 18.68 5.63 12.70
N LEU A 110 18.69 6.67 11.88
CA LEU A 110 17.69 7.75 11.93
C LEU A 110 16.27 7.21 11.76
N ARG A 111 16.06 6.23 10.87
CA ARG A 111 14.77 5.54 10.73
C ARG A 111 14.41 4.70 11.96
N ALA A 112 15.35 4.02 12.59
CA ALA A 112 15.08 3.26 13.81
C ALA A 112 14.69 4.19 14.97
N GLU A 113 15.33 5.35 15.08
CA GLU A 113 15.04 6.37 16.09
C GLU A 113 13.69 7.07 15.85
N THR A 114 13.36 7.38 14.59
CA THR A 114 12.10 8.07 14.22
C THR A 114 10.92 7.11 14.01
N GLY A 115 11.18 5.87 13.61
CA GLY A 115 10.20 4.82 13.35
C GLY A 115 10.02 3.82 14.50
N GLY A 116 10.87 3.88 15.52
CA GLY A 116 10.81 3.08 16.75
C GLY A 116 9.81 3.59 17.79
N GLY A 117 8.75 4.27 17.36
CA GLY A 117 7.64 4.69 18.20
C GLY A 117 6.74 3.52 18.64
N ASN A 118 7.31 2.51 19.31
CA ASN A 118 6.58 1.79 20.36
C ASN A 118 6.87 2.44 21.72
N ALA A 119 7.21 3.74 21.72
CA ALA A 119 7.08 4.58 22.90
C ALA A 119 5.62 4.48 23.33
N LYS A 120 5.39 3.81 24.46
CA LYS A 120 4.10 3.82 25.16
C LYS A 120 3.59 5.27 25.09
N PRO A 121 2.39 5.52 24.53
CA PRO A 121 1.87 6.89 24.47
C PRO A 121 2.02 7.52 25.84
N ASP A 122 2.60 8.73 25.86
CA ASP A 122 2.90 9.48 27.07
C ASP A 122 1.68 9.47 28.03
N GLU A 123 1.92 9.44 29.34
CA GLU A 123 0.83 9.32 30.33
C GLU A 123 -0.19 10.45 30.18
N VAL A 124 0.24 11.65 29.79
CA VAL A 124 -0.64 12.79 29.52
C VAL A 124 -1.49 12.52 28.28
N PHE A 125 -0.92 11.95 27.21
CA PHE A 125 -1.68 11.57 26.02
C PHE A 125 -2.69 10.46 26.33
N ARG A 126 -2.32 9.44 27.11
CA ARG A 126 -3.25 8.39 27.56
C ARG A 126 -4.38 8.97 28.42
N ALA A 127 -4.08 9.90 29.32
CA ALA A 127 -5.07 10.56 30.15
C ALA A 127 -6.04 11.40 29.31
N ILE A 128 -5.55 12.16 28.33
CA ILE A 128 -6.38 12.95 27.40
C ILE A 128 -7.27 12.02 26.57
N GLN A 129 -6.73 10.92 26.05
CA GLN A 129 -7.49 9.97 25.24
C GLN A 129 -8.51 9.18 26.09
N ALA A 130 -8.18 8.84 27.34
CA ALA A 130 -9.11 8.23 28.29
C ALA A 130 -10.22 9.21 28.70
N ALA A 131 -9.90 10.50 28.88
CA ALA A 131 -10.90 11.55 29.13
C ALA A 131 -11.82 11.77 27.92
N ARG A 132 -11.27 11.72 26.70
CA ARG A 132 -12.04 11.74 25.45
C ARG A 132 -12.94 10.51 25.28
N ALA A 133 -12.46 9.32 25.66
CA ALA A 133 -13.28 8.10 25.66
C ALA A 133 -14.40 8.17 26.72
N LYS A 134 -14.10 8.69 27.92
CA LYS A 134 -15.10 8.92 28.98
C LYS A 134 -16.12 9.98 28.60
N THR A 135 -15.73 11.03 27.89
CA THR A 135 -16.67 12.03 27.35
C THR A 135 -17.46 11.50 26.17
N ALA A 136 -16.92 10.61 25.32
CA ALA A 136 -17.70 9.92 24.29
C ALA A 136 -18.73 8.95 24.90
N LEU A 137 -18.40 8.33 26.04
CA LEU A 137 -19.32 7.46 26.79
C LEU A 137 -20.28 8.24 27.71
N GLY A 138 -19.89 9.44 28.13
CA GLY A 138 -20.68 10.34 29.00
C GLY A 138 -21.52 11.37 28.25
N ALA A 139 -21.21 11.66 26.99
CA ALA A 139 -22.03 12.51 26.11
C ALA A 139 -23.30 11.81 25.60
N GLY A 140 -23.66 10.65 26.19
CA GLY A 140 -25.00 10.10 26.14
C GLY A 140 -25.98 10.69 27.17
N ALA A 141 -25.53 11.60 28.07
CA ALA A 141 -26.33 12.01 29.24
C ALA A 141 -26.85 13.47 29.21
N ALA A 142 -26.73 14.21 28.10
CA ALA A 142 -27.23 15.58 27.99
C ALA A 142 -28.03 15.82 26.70
N GLY A 143 -29.15 15.11 26.59
CA GLY A 143 -30.27 15.43 25.71
C GLY A 143 -31.50 14.80 26.34
N GLY A 144 -32.58 15.56 26.52
CA GLY A 144 -33.82 15.11 27.18
C GLY A 144 -34.41 13.83 26.57
N PRO A 145 -35.52 13.28 27.10
CA PRO A 145 -36.03 11.98 26.70
C PRO A 145 -36.43 11.98 25.22
N ILE A 146 -35.47 11.67 24.34
CA ILE A 146 -35.76 11.18 23.00
C ILE A 146 -36.25 9.77 23.25
N LYS A 147 -37.58 9.61 23.15
CA LYS A 147 -38.24 8.32 23.05
C LYS A 147 -37.35 7.43 22.19
N SER A 148 -36.83 6.35 22.78
CA SER A 148 -36.23 5.23 22.07
C SER A 148 -37.28 4.63 21.16
N GLY A 149 -37.50 5.28 20.01
CA GLY A 149 -38.13 4.67 18.87
C GLY A 149 -37.23 3.52 18.48
N LYS A 150 -37.80 2.31 18.54
CA LYS A 150 -37.35 1.09 17.88
C LYS A 150 -36.33 1.39 16.79
N THR A 151 -35.20 0.68 16.80
CA THR A 151 -34.32 0.49 15.64
C THR A 151 -35.16 0.44 14.37
N ALA A 152 -35.30 1.58 13.71
CA ALA A 152 -36.11 1.68 12.52
C ALA A 152 -35.31 0.95 11.44
N ASN A 153 -35.85 -0.19 11.00
CA ASN A 153 -35.31 -1.00 9.92
C ASN A 153 -35.19 -0.11 8.67
N THR A 154 -34.05 0.56 8.48
CA THR A 154 -33.85 1.53 7.41
C THR A 154 -33.25 0.83 6.18
N LYS A 155 -33.72 1.18 4.99
CA LYS A 155 -33.18 0.70 3.71
C LYS A 155 -32.33 1.80 3.07
N LYS A 156 -31.29 1.42 2.31
CA LYS A 156 -30.48 2.39 1.57
C LYS A 156 -31.08 2.69 0.20
N CYS A 157 -31.12 3.96 -0.17
CA CYS A 157 -31.49 4.36 -1.53
C CYS A 157 -30.39 3.95 -2.53
N PRO A 158 -30.70 3.20 -3.60
CA PRO A 158 -29.72 2.80 -4.62
C PRO A 158 -29.14 3.96 -5.41
N HIS A 159 -29.87 5.08 -5.48
CA HIS A 159 -29.46 6.24 -6.29
C HIS A 159 -28.59 7.24 -5.53
N CYS A 160 -28.95 7.59 -4.29
CA CYS A 160 -28.21 8.60 -3.50
C CYS A 160 -27.59 8.08 -2.21
N THR A 161 -27.75 6.80 -1.88
CA THR A 161 -27.22 6.12 -0.67
C THR A 161 -27.78 6.61 0.68
N ALA A 162 -28.77 7.50 0.68
CA ALA A 162 -29.44 7.94 1.90
C ALA A 162 -30.15 6.77 2.60
N ASP A 163 -30.06 6.75 3.93
CA ASP A 163 -30.86 5.85 4.77
C ASP A 163 -32.30 6.37 4.81
N VAL A 164 -33.25 5.54 4.35
CA VAL A 164 -34.66 5.89 4.29
C VAL A 164 -35.52 4.88 5.05
N ALA A 165 -36.72 5.30 5.46
CA ALA A 165 -37.68 4.40 6.06
C ALA A 165 -38.05 3.25 5.10
N PRO A 166 -38.32 2.04 5.62
CA PRO A 166 -38.56 0.86 4.78
C PRO A 166 -39.87 1.00 3.97
N SER A 167 -40.86 1.71 4.52
CA SER A 167 -42.15 2.05 3.90
C SER A 167 -42.09 3.25 2.97
N LEU A 168 -40.93 3.87 2.75
CA LEU A 168 -40.82 5.01 1.85
C LEU A 168 -40.89 4.53 0.39
N GLU A 169 -41.91 4.97 -0.34
CA GLU A 169 -42.15 4.68 -1.76
C GLU A 169 -41.29 5.55 -2.68
N ARG A 170 -40.89 6.74 -2.24
CA ARG A 170 -40.07 7.66 -3.04
C ARG A 170 -39.05 8.42 -2.18
N CYS A 171 -37.78 8.32 -2.54
CA CYS A 171 -36.69 9.04 -1.90
C CYS A 171 -36.71 10.53 -2.28
N ARG A 172 -36.16 11.40 -1.41
CA ARG A 172 -35.98 12.84 -1.71
C ARG A 172 -35.12 13.12 -2.95
N CYS A 173 -34.27 12.19 -3.37
CA CYS A 173 -33.50 12.31 -4.61
C CYS A 173 -34.31 12.02 -5.88
N GLY A 174 -35.60 11.66 -5.74
CA GLY A 174 -36.48 11.32 -6.85
C GLY A 174 -36.58 9.82 -7.15
N TYR A 175 -35.79 8.96 -6.50
CA TYR A 175 -35.82 7.52 -6.72
C TYR A 175 -37.08 6.87 -6.14
N GLU A 176 -37.83 6.13 -6.97
CA GLU A 176 -38.99 5.35 -6.53
C GLU A 176 -38.59 3.93 -6.14
N PHE A 177 -39.01 3.51 -4.94
CA PHE A 177 -38.93 2.13 -4.51
C PHE A 177 -40.17 1.42 -5.04
N ALA A 178 -39.99 0.24 -5.64
CA ALA A 178 -41.12 -0.60 -6.00
C ALA A 178 -41.86 -0.99 -4.71
N GLY A 179 -43.00 -0.35 -4.44
CA GLY A 179 -43.92 -0.72 -3.37
C GLY A 179 -44.34 -2.17 -3.52
N GLY A 180 -44.58 -2.84 -2.39
CA GLY A 180 -44.96 -4.25 -2.35
C GLY A 180 -46.16 -4.54 -3.25
N GLY A 181 -45.89 -5.14 -4.41
CA GLY A 181 -46.82 -5.92 -5.23
C GLY A 181 -46.69 -7.41 -4.92
N PRO A 182 -47.72 -8.22 -5.24
CA PRO A 182 -48.13 -9.39 -4.48
C PRO A 182 -47.07 -10.50 -4.44
N ASP A 183 -47.14 -11.30 -3.37
CA ASP A 183 -46.50 -12.61 -3.23
C ASP A 183 -46.28 -13.28 -4.60
N LEU A 184 -45.02 -13.39 -4.98
CA LEU A 184 -44.63 -14.38 -5.99
C LEU A 184 -45.08 -15.73 -5.42
N PRO A 185 -45.96 -16.49 -6.12
CA PRO A 185 -46.36 -17.79 -5.62
C PRO A 185 -45.10 -18.65 -5.45
N PRO A 186 -45.01 -19.45 -4.37
CA PRO A 186 -43.93 -20.42 -4.25
C PRO A 186 -44.03 -21.33 -5.47
N LEU A 187 -42.92 -21.52 -6.18
CA LEU A 187 -42.81 -22.53 -7.22
C LEU A 187 -43.00 -23.90 -6.56
N THR A 188 -44.25 -24.34 -6.44
CA THR A 188 -44.58 -25.71 -6.12
C THR A 188 -44.20 -26.53 -7.33
N LEU A 189 -43.13 -27.32 -7.18
CA LEU A 189 -42.92 -28.47 -8.05
C LEU A 189 -44.13 -29.38 -7.85
N GLY A 190 -45.08 -29.31 -8.77
CA GLY A 190 -46.22 -30.21 -8.84
C GLY A 190 -45.71 -31.64 -8.92
N GLY A 191 -45.91 -32.39 -7.85
CA GLY A 191 -45.68 -33.83 -7.80
C GLY A 191 -46.63 -34.52 -8.75
N GLY A 192 -46.15 -34.80 -9.96
CA GLY A 192 -46.97 -35.42 -11.00
C GLY A 192 -46.21 -36.30 -11.98
N GLU A 193 -44.91 -36.56 -11.83
CA GLU A 193 -44.19 -37.49 -12.72
C GLU A 193 -43.16 -38.31 -11.93
N ARG A 194 -43.69 -39.25 -11.14
CA ARG A 194 -42.91 -40.35 -10.56
C ARG A 194 -43.17 -41.59 -11.40
N ALA A 195 -42.36 -41.80 -12.43
CA ALA A 195 -42.22 -43.08 -13.10
C ALA A 195 -40.72 -43.43 -13.21
N LEU A 196 -40.24 -44.27 -12.27
CA LEU A 196 -39.04 -45.10 -12.44
C LEU A 196 -39.49 -46.47 -13.02
N PRO A 197 -38.59 -47.43 -13.33
CA PRO A 197 -37.45 -47.39 -14.24
C PRO A 197 -37.48 -48.60 -15.22
N HIS A 198 -37.04 -48.46 -16.46
CA HIS A 198 -36.63 -49.59 -17.31
C HIS A 198 -35.35 -49.14 -18.04
N GLY A 199 -34.19 -49.78 -17.84
CA GLY A 199 -33.90 -51.13 -18.28
C GLY A 199 -33.17 -51.03 -19.62
N GLY A 200 -31.85 -51.21 -19.61
CA GLY A 200 -30.96 -50.81 -20.70
C GLY A 200 -31.05 -51.63 -22.00
N ARG A 201 -30.33 -51.15 -23.02
CA ARG A 201 -29.40 -51.92 -23.88
C ARG A 201 -28.70 -51.00 -24.89
N ALA A 202 -27.46 -51.36 -25.17
CA ALA A 202 -26.58 -50.81 -26.18
C ALA A 202 -27.13 -50.96 -27.62
N ALA A 203 -26.73 -50.09 -28.55
CA ALA A 203 -26.13 -50.48 -29.84
C ALA A 203 -25.67 -49.27 -30.69
N LYS A 204 -24.41 -49.40 -31.11
CA LYS A 204 -23.65 -48.92 -32.28
C LYS A 204 -24.34 -48.23 -33.47
N HIS A 205 -23.48 -47.51 -34.20
CA HIS A 205 -23.46 -47.13 -35.63
C HIS A 205 -24.15 -45.81 -36.00
N ARG A 206 -23.36 -44.78 -36.34
CA ARG A 206 -22.85 -44.60 -37.70
C ARG A 206 -21.63 -43.66 -37.71
#